data_AF-A0A7V9DA36-F1
#
_entry.id   AF-A0A7V9DA36-F1
#
_cell.length_a   1.000
_cell.length_b   1.000
_cell.length_c   1.000
_cell.angle_alpha   90.00
_cell.angle_beta   90.00
_cell.angle_gamma   90.00
#
_symmetry.space_group_name_H-M   'P 1'
#
loop_
_entity.id
_entity.type
_entity.pdbx_description
1 polymer ?
#
loop_
_entity_poly.entity_id
_entity_poly.type
_entity_poly.pdbx_seq_one_letter_code
_entity_poly.pdbx_strand_id
1 'polypeptide(L)'
;MQTRRDLGEILIEEGLVDQANLELALAEEARSGKSAWKVLLEQGQVTERDLLRARAAQIGLDFSDLSKEQPDADALALVSEEVLRRLIALPMSVLDGALVIAMADPRNHLAVEELAQVSGKQIVPSVAYRADLSAAIDRAFSEPKLPPPPSQRTGAPPSSFGPGDLVEAPPPPLTEADLAPVEEIDKEPNLAEFLIAVLEGAGSDLHLTAGLPPMVRINGEIQPIKGYRKLMPRDLQQIIYSMLSQKQRESFEENHELDVSYALPGKARFRVNVFQQRDAVGSVMRLIPYEIKTVEALGLPPTVLEFARLRRGLVLVTGITGSGKSTSLAALIDYINSTRHEHIMTVEDPIEFLHTHKKSVVNQREVGTDTYSFSEALKRVLRQDPDVILVGEMRDLETISTALTAAETGHLVFGTLHTQDAPQSVDRVIDVFPPHAQQQIRVQLAGSIAGVMSQQLVPLSSGKGRAVAAEILVATPAVRNLIREGKTHQIYTSMQSGGKFGMQVMDQHLAEIVKSGQVRYEAALERCHKVEEFNRLVGKG
;
A
#
# COMPACT_ATOMS: atom_id res chain seq x y z
N MET A 1 -6.36 44.15 -17.15
CA MET A 1 -5.30 43.60 -16.28
C MET A 1 -5.61 44.11 -14.87
N GLN A 2 -6.44 43.40 -14.10
CA GLN A 2 -6.70 43.76 -12.71
C GLN A 2 -5.44 43.46 -11.90
N THR A 3 -4.94 44.45 -11.17
CA THR A 3 -3.82 44.33 -10.25
C THR A 3 -4.15 43.24 -9.23
N ARG A 4 -3.34 42.18 -9.19
CA ARG A 4 -3.46 41.07 -8.23
C ARG A 4 -3.25 41.69 -6.83
N ARG A 5 -4.30 41.73 -6.00
CA ARG A 5 -4.22 42.29 -4.64
C ARG A 5 -3.13 41.57 -3.85
N ASP A 6 -2.33 42.29 -3.06
CA ASP A 6 -1.28 41.67 -2.26
C ASP A 6 -1.89 40.92 -1.07
N LEU A 7 -1.32 39.76 -0.72
CA LEU A 7 -1.88 38.94 0.36
C LEU A 7 -1.70 39.62 1.73
N GLY A 8 -0.61 40.37 1.90
CA GLY A 8 -0.34 41.12 3.12
C GLY A 8 -1.38 42.20 3.38
N GLU A 9 -1.74 42.96 2.34
CA GLU A 9 -2.80 43.97 2.39
C GLU A 9 -4.15 43.36 2.80
N ILE A 10 -4.51 42.21 2.23
CA ILE A 10 -5.78 41.52 2.54
C ILE A 10 -5.80 41.04 4.00
N LEU A 11 -4.69 40.51 4.52
CA LEU A 11 -4.62 40.07 5.92
C LEU A 11 -4.81 41.23 6.90
N ILE A 12 -4.37 42.44 6.54
CA ILE A 12 -4.55 43.65 7.35
C ILE A 12 -5.99 44.18 7.22
N GLU A 13 -6.53 44.26 6.01
CA GLU A 13 -7.90 44.73 5.76
C GLU A 13 -8.95 43.86 6.48
N GLU A 14 -8.74 42.55 6.51
CA GLU A 14 -9.60 41.58 7.21
C GLU A 14 -9.34 41.53 8.74
N GLY A 15 -8.37 42.32 9.25
CA GLY A 15 -8.01 42.37 10.66
C GLY A 15 -7.39 41.07 11.20
N LEU A 16 -6.83 40.24 10.31
CA LEU A 16 -6.22 38.95 10.64
C LEU A 16 -4.78 39.08 11.12
N VAL A 17 -4.08 40.15 10.71
CA VAL A 17 -2.74 40.51 11.18
C VAL A 17 -2.61 42.03 11.26
N ASP A 18 -1.80 42.55 12.18
CA ASP A 18 -1.46 43.97 12.19
C ASP A 18 -0.25 44.29 11.30
N GLN A 19 -0.11 45.57 10.96
CA GLN A 19 0.97 46.07 10.10
C GLN A 19 2.37 45.75 10.65
N ALA A 20 2.55 45.83 11.98
CA ALA A 20 3.85 45.65 12.61
C ALA A 20 4.32 44.19 12.52
N ASN A 21 3.42 43.23 12.77
CA ASN A 21 3.71 41.81 12.70
C ASN A 21 3.94 41.35 11.25
N LEU A 22 3.21 41.91 10.28
CA LEU A 22 3.46 41.63 8.87
C LEU A 22 4.84 42.13 8.41
N GLU A 23 5.24 43.34 8.80
CA GLU A 23 6.55 43.91 8.48
C GLU A 23 7.71 43.08 9.07
N LEU A 24 7.55 42.61 10.32
CA LEU A 24 8.52 41.73 10.96
C LEU A 24 8.65 40.39 10.23
N ALA A 25 7.54 39.81 9.77
CA ALA A 25 7.55 38.56 9.02
C ALA A 25 8.20 38.70 7.64
N LEU A 26 7.96 39.81 6.94
CA LEU A 26 8.60 40.11 5.64
C LEU A 26 10.10 40.38 5.78
N ALA A 27 10.51 41.04 6.87
CA ALA A 27 11.94 41.22 7.19
C ALA A 27 12.63 39.89 7.49
N GLU A 28 11.95 38.97 8.17
CA GLU A 28 12.46 37.61 8.42
C GLU A 28 12.58 36.78 7.14
N GLU A 29 11.64 36.93 6.20
CA GLU A 29 11.69 36.29 4.89
C GLU A 29 12.91 36.77 4.08
N ALA A 30 13.19 38.07 4.08
CA ALA A 30 14.37 38.63 3.44
C ALA A 30 15.70 38.13 4.05
N ARG A 31 15.70 37.80 5.35
CA ARG A 31 16.90 37.36 6.08
C ARG A 31 17.15 35.86 6.00
N SER A 32 16.09 35.06 6.16
CA SER A 32 16.17 33.60 6.32
C SER A 32 15.77 32.82 5.06
N GLY A 33 15.15 33.50 4.08
CA GLY A 33 14.52 32.86 2.92
C GLY A 33 13.24 32.09 3.26
N LYS A 34 12.77 32.16 4.52
CA LYS A 34 11.55 31.50 4.99
C LYS A 34 10.34 32.39 4.72
N SER A 35 9.36 31.86 3.99
CA SER A 35 8.10 32.56 3.65
C SER A 35 7.51 33.35 4.82
N ALA A 36 7.19 34.64 4.62
CA ALA A 36 6.58 35.49 5.66
C ALA A 36 5.29 34.88 6.22
N TRP A 37 4.53 34.15 5.39
CA TRP A 37 3.30 33.46 5.82
C TRP A 37 3.58 32.32 6.80
N LYS A 38 4.69 31.61 6.60
CA LYS A 38 5.14 30.55 7.51
C LYS A 38 5.64 31.14 8.82
N VAL A 39 6.29 32.30 8.77
CA VAL A 39 6.72 33.05 9.96
C VAL A 39 5.50 33.48 10.79
N LEU A 40 4.47 34.03 10.16
CA LEU A 40 3.23 34.43 10.85
C LEU A 40 2.48 33.24 11.48
N LEU A 41 2.45 32.08 10.80
CA LEU A 41 1.86 30.84 11.35
C LEU A 41 2.59 30.34 12.59
N GLU A 42 3.92 30.25 12.54
CA GLU A 42 4.73 29.74 13.65
C GLU A 42 4.74 30.66 14.87
N GLN A 43 4.61 31.97 14.63
CA GLN A 43 4.46 32.97 15.68
C GLN A 43 3.03 33.06 16.22
N GLY A 44 2.10 32.26 15.68
CA GLY A 44 0.69 32.24 16.07
C GLY A 44 -0.06 33.54 15.78
N GLN A 45 0.47 34.38 14.87
CA GLN A 45 -0.15 35.65 14.50
C GLN A 45 -1.32 35.45 13.54
N VAL A 46 -1.28 34.37 12.74
CA VAL A 46 -2.37 33.95 11.86
C VAL A 46 -2.53 32.44 11.95
N THR A 47 -3.72 31.91 11.70
CA THR A 47 -3.96 30.47 11.54
C THR A 47 -3.96 30.06 10.06
N GLU A 48 -3.88 28.76 9.79
CA GLU A 48 -4.02 28.24 8.41
C GLU A 48 -5.37 28.61 7.78
N ARG A 49 -6.42 28.73 8.60
CA ARG A 49 -7.75 29.19 8.17
C ARG A 49 -7.74 30.65 7.75
N ASP A 50 -7.03 31.50 8.48
CA ASP A 50 -6.92 32.94 8.20
C ASP A 50 -6.17 33.17 6.88
N LEU A 51 -5.08 32.43 6.66
CA LEU A 51 -4.34 32.47 5.40
C LEU A 51 -5.18 31.94 4.23
N LEU A 52 -5.95 30.86 4.43
CA LEU A 52 -6.83 30.31 3.39
C LEU A 52 -7.95 31.29 3.03
N ARG A 53 -8.56 31.96 4.01
CA ARG A 53 -9.55 33.03 3.80
C ARG A 53 -8.96 34.20 3.02
N ALA A 54 -7.81 34.71 3.43
CA ALA A 54 -7.15 35.81 2.74
C ALA A 54 -6.76 35.44 1.29
N ARG A 55 -6.35 34.19 1.06
CA ARG A 55 -6.07 33.66 -0.29
C ARG A 55 -7.33 33.55 -1.15
N ALA A 56 -8.46 33.13 -0.58
CA ALA A 56 -9.74 33.09 -1.29
C ALA A 56 -10.18 34.50 -1.74
N ALA A 57 -10.08 35.48 -0.84
CA ALA A 57 -10.35 36.89 -1.16
C ALA A 57 -9.39 37.44 -2.22
N GLN A 58 -8.11 37.03 -2.22
CA GLN A 58 -7.10 37.43 -3.20
C GLN A 58 -7.48 37.01 -4.64
N ILE A 59 -8.16 35.87 -4.79
CA ILE A 59 -8.59 35.32 -6.08
C ILE A 59 -10.07 35.60 -6.38
N GLY A 60 -10.75 36.39 -5.54
CA GLY A 60 -12.13 36.79 -5.71
C GLY A 60 -13.14 35.66 -5.49
N LEU A 61 -12.81 34.70 -4.62
CA LEU A 61 -13.71 33.62 -4.20
C LEU A 61 -14.18 33.84 -2.77
N ASP A 62 -15.42 33.45 -2.49
CA ASP A 62 -15.96 33.44 -1.14
C ASP A 62 -15.31 32.34 -0.29
N PHE A 63 -15.35 32.52 1.02
CA PHE A 63 -14.87 31.54 2.00
C PHE A 63 -16.03 31.09 2.89
N SER A 64 -16.30 29.79 2.92
CA SER A 64 -17.35 29.19 3.76
C SER A 64 -16.79 28.70 5.08
N ASP A 65 -17.22 29.31 6.18
CA ASP A 65 -16.85 28.90 7.54
C ASP A 65 -17.83 27.84 8.06
N LEU A 66 -17.54 26.57 7.76
CA LEU A 66 -18.39 25.42 8.11
C LEU A 66 -18.48 25.13 9.63
N SER A 67 -17.78 25.91 10.45
CA SER A 67 -18.00 25.92 11.90
C SER A 67 -19.20 26.76 12.33
N LYS A 68 -19.63 27.70 11.48
CA LYS A 68 -20.73 28.66 11.72
C LYS A 68 -21.88 28.50 10.73
N GLU A 69 -21.58 28.11 9.50
CA GLU A 69 -22.55 27.92 8.42
C GLU A 69 -22.95 26.45 8.30
N GLN A 70 -24.22 26.22 7.96
CA GLN A 70 -24.76 24.88 7.68
C GLN A 70 -25.37 24.87 6.28
N PRO A 71 -25.31 23.73 5.58
CA PRO A 71 -25.89 23.62 4.25
C PRO A 71 -27.42 23.65 4.30
N ASP A 72 -28.03 24.35 3.34
CA ASP A 72 -29.47 24.32 3.14
C ASP A 72 -29.92 22.91 2.71
N ALA A 73 -31.02 22.43 3.29
CA ALA A 73 -31.54 21.09 2.98
C ALA A 73 -31.82 20.90 1.48
N ASP A 74 -32.34 21.94 0.82
CA ASP A 74 -32.65 21.94 -0.61
C ASP A 74 -31.37 21.93 -1.47
N ALA A 75 -30.29 22.56 -1.02
CA ALA A 75 -29.00 22.52 -1.70
C ALA A 75 -28.33 21.15 -1.55
N LEU A 76 -28.38 20.59 -0.34
CA LEU A 76 -27.80 19.29 -0.01
C LEU A 76 -28.46 18.14 -0.79
N ALA A 77 -29.78 18.23 -1.05
CA ALA A 77 -30.53 17.22 -1.79
C ALA A 77 -30.18 17.14 -3.29
N LEU A 78 -29.49 18.13 -3.85
CA LEU A 78 -29.16 18.20 -5.29
C LEU A 78 -28.00 17.29 -5.70
N VAL A 79 -27.21 16.80 -4.74
CA VAL A 79 -26.03 15.98 -5.00
C VAL A 79 -26.00 14.83 -4.00
N SER A 80 -25.74 13.61 -4.47
CA SER A 80 -25.73 12.43 -3.59
C SER A 80 -24.54 12.45 -2.63
N GLU A 81 -24.74 11.90 -1.42
CA GLU A 81 -23.68 11.77 -0.40
C GLU A 81 -22.40 11.11 -0.97
N GLU A 82 -22.56 10.08 -1.81
CA GLU A 82 -21.44 9.39 -2.46
C GLU A 82 -20.56 10.34 -3.28
N VAL A 83 -21.19 11.23 -4.07
CA VAL A 83 -20.48 12.23 -4.89
C VAL A 83 -19.83 13.29 -4.00
N LEU A 84 -20.52 13.75 -2.95
CA LEU A 84 -19.99 14.74 -2.01
C LEU A 84 -18.77 14.23 -1.24
N ARG A 85 -18.79 12.97 -0.79
CA ARG A 85 -17.65 12.31 -0.12
C ARG A 85 -16.47 12.11 -1.06
N ARG A 86 -16.71 11.68 -2.30
CA ARG A 86 -15.66 11.44 -3.29
C ARG A 86 -14.97 12.73 -3.72
N LEU A 87 -15.74 13.81 -3.91
CA LEU A 87 -15.22 15.09 -4.39
C LEU A 87 -14.77 16.04 -3.27
N ILE A 88 -15.08 15.71 -2.00
CA ILE A 88 -14.78 16.54 -0.82
C ILE A 88 -15.34 17.95 -1.03
N ALA A 89 -16.63 18.00 -1.29
CA ALA A 89 -17.37 19.21 -1.58
C ALA A 89 -18.71 19.17 -0.82
N LEU A 90 -19.22 20.34 -0.43
CA LEU A 90 -20.47 20.45 0.30
C LEU A 90 -21.35 21.55 -0.33
N PRO A 91 -22.56 21.24 -0.84
CA PRO A 91 -23.48 22.23 -1.33
C PRO A 91 -24.00 23.07 -0.17
N MET A 92 -23.80 24.38 -0.21
CA MET A 92 -24.12 25.29 0.88
C MET A 92 -25.51 25.92 0.71
N SER A 93 -25.78 26.48 -0.46
CA SER A 93 -27.04 27.17 -0.74
C SER A 93 -27.28 27.28 -2.25
N VAL A 94 -28.50 27.64 -2.64
CA VAL A 94 -28.85 27.99 -4.02
C VAL A 94 -29.17 29.48 -4.09
N LEU A 95 -28.33 30.25 -4.79
CA LEU A 95 -28.49 31.70 -4.95
C LEU A 95 -28.65 32.02 -6.44
N ASP A 96 -29.71 32.75 -6.80
CA ASP A 96 -30.03 33.16 -8.18
C ASP A 96 -30.00 32.00 -9.22
N GLY A 97 -30.36 30.80 -8.77
CA GLY A 97 -30.38 29.59 -9.59
C GLY A 97 -29.04 28.84 -9.69
N ALA A 98 -27.95 29.42 -9.17
CA ALA A 98 -26.64 28.79 -9.08
C ALA A 98 -26.44 28.09 -7.72
N LEU A 99 -25.69 26.99 -7.72
CA LEU A 99 -25.38 26.21 -6.52
C LEU A 99 -24.05 26.68 -5.96
N VAL A 100 -24.08 27.26 -4.75
CA VAL A 100 -22.87 27.60 -4.00
C VAL A 100 -22.34 26.32 -3.37
N ILE A 101 -21.10 25.94 -3.71
CA ILE A 101 -20.48 24.72 -3.19
C ILE A 101 -19.19 25.08 -2.47
N ALA A 102 -19.09 24.70 -1.20
CA ALA A 102 -17.86 24.75 -0.43
C ALA A 102 -16.93 23.62 -0.87
N MET A 103 -15.69 23.95 -1.26
CA MET A 103 -14.69 23.02 -1.80
C MET A 103 -13.31 23.34 -1.23
N ALA A 104 -12.48 22.30 -1.08
CA ALA A 104 -11.10 22.45 -0.63
C ALA A 104 -10.19 23.04 -1.73
N ASP A 105 -10.42 22.67 -3.00
CA ASP A 105 -9.73 23.26 -4.15
C ASP A 105 -10.73 23.70 -5.24
N PRO A 106 -11.03 25.00 -5.35
CA PRO A 106 -11.94 25.53 -6.37
C PRO A 106 -11.34 25.48 -7.80
N ARG A 107 -10.05 25.19 -7.96
CA ARG A 107 -9.36 25.07 -9.27
C ARG A 107 -9.49 23.67 -9.86
N ASN A 108 -10.11 22.73 -9.15
CA ASN A 108 -10.41 21.43 -9.70
C ASN A 108 -11.59 21.52 -10.69
N HIS A 109 -11.29 21.96 -11.91
CA HIS A 109 -12.32 22.20 -12.95
C HIS A 109 -13.12 20.94 -13.26
N LEU A 110 -12.51 19.76 -13.17
CA LEU A 110 -13.20 18.48 -13.37
C LEU A 110 -14.23 18.19 -12.27
N ALA A 111 -13.91 18.48 -11.01
CA ALA A 111 -14.87 18.35 -9.92
C ALA A 111 -16.02 19.36 -10.05
N VAL A 112 -15.71 20.59 -10.46
CA VAL A 112 -16.72 21.63 -10.71
C VAL A 112 -17.65 21.24 -11.86
N GLU A 113 -17.11 20.72 -12.97
CA GLU A 113 -17.90 20.23 -14.12
C GLU A 113 -18.78 19.03 -13.75
N GLU A 114 -18.24 18.09 -12.98
CA GLU A 114 -19.01 16.94 -12.50
C GLU A 114 -20.16 17.37 -11.56
N LEU A 115 -19.89 18.28 -10.62
CA LEU A 115 -20.91 18.83 -9.74
C LEU A 115 -21.97 19.63 -10.52
N ALA A 116 -21.59 20.34 -11.58
CA ALA A 116 -22.52 21.03 -12.47
C ALA A 116 -23.43 20.04 -13.20
N GLN A 117 -22.87 18.94 -13.73
CA GLN A 117 -23.63 17.89 -14.42
C GLN A 117 -24.59 17.17 -13.48
N VAL A 118 -24.13 16.79 -12.27
CA VAL A 118 -24.93 16.04 -11.30
C VAL A 118 -26.05 16.91 -10.73
N SER A 119 -25.75 18.16 -10.36
CA SER A 119 -26.75 19.08 -9.79
C SER A 119 -27.69 19.72 -10.83
N GLY A 120 -27.30 19.70 -12.11
CA GLY A 120 -28.00 20.42 -13.18
C GLY A 120 -27.97 21.94 -13.03
N LYS A 121 -27.05 22.48 -12.22
CA LYS A 121 -26.93 23.90 -11.90
C LYS A 121 -25.57 24.46 -12.27
N GLN A 122 -25.53 25.77 -12.50
CA GLN A 122 -24.26 26.50 -12.54
C GLN A 122 -23.62 26.46 -11.15
N ILE A 123 -22.33 26.12 -11.07
CA ILE A 123 -21.61 26.03 -9.80
C ILE A 123 -20.90 27.35 -9.50
N VAL A 124 -21.07 27.83 -8.28
CA VAL A 124 -20.29 28.94 -7.71
C VAL A 124 -19.41 28.35 -6.61
N PRO A 125 -18.10 28.17 -6.84
CA PRO A 125 -17.23 27.58 -5.85
C PRO A 125 -16.93 28.59 -4.72
N SER A 126 -17.03 28.12 -3.49
CA SER A 126 -16.55 28.79 -2.28
C SER A 126 -15.45 27.94 -1.66
N VAL A 127 -14.44 28.57 -1.06
CA VAL A 127 -13.31 27.88 -0.44
C VAL A 127 -13.68 27.51 0.98
N ALA A 128 -13.45 26.26 1.37
CA ALA A 128 -13.58 25.81 2.75
C ALA A 128 -12.38 24.94 3.16
N TYR A 129 -12.13 24.88 4.47
CA TYR A 129 -11.06 24.07 4.99
C TYR A 129 -11.39 22.57 4.87
N ARG A 130 -10.46 21.76 4.35
CA ARG A 130 -10.69 20.35 4.01
C ARG A 130 -11.18 19.51 5.19
N ALA A 131 -10.59 19.71 6.36
CA ALA A 131 -11.00 18.97 7.56
C ALA A 131 -12.44 19.31 7.98
N ASP A 132 -12.87 20.56 7.76
CA ASP A 132 -14.21 21.02 8.11
C ASP A 132 -15.25 20.49 7.11
N LEU A 133 -14.87 20.31 5.83
CA LEU A 133 -15.72 19.69 4.80
C LEU A 133 -16.06 18.24 5.13
N SER A 134 -15.05 17.42 5.46
CA SER A 134 -15.30 16.02 5.83
C SER A 134 -16.20 15.91 7.07
N ALA A 135 -15.93 16.70 8.12
CA ALA A 135 -16.75 16.73 9.32
C ALA A 135 -18.16 17.29 9.07
N ALA A 136 -18.33 18.24 8.14
CA ALA A 136 -19.64 18.78 7.78
C ALA A 136 -20.46 17.78 6.95
N ILE A 137 -19.84 17.04 6.02
CA ILE A 137 -20.51 15.94 5.29
C ILE A 137 -20.96 14.86 6.27
N ASP A 138 -20.12 14.47 7.23
CA ASP A 138 -20.51 13.51 8.26
C ASP A 138 -21.69 14.01 9.10
N ARG A 139 -21.69 15.29 9.52
CA ARG A 139 -22.82 15.89 10.25
C ARG A 139 -24.09 15.96 9.42
N ALA A 140 -23.98 16.25 8.13
CA ALA A 140 -25.10 16.41 7.22
C ALA A 140 -25.81 15.09 6.90
N PHE A 141 -25.09 13.95 6.97
CA PHE A 141 -25.62 12.63 6.59
C PHE A 141 -25.62 11.59 7.74
N SER A 142 -25.31 11.99 8.99
CA SER A 142 -25.42 11.09 10.15
C SER A 142 -26.86 11.02 10.69
N GLU A 143 -27.39 9.81 10.89
CA GLU A 143 -28.55 9.60 11.78
C GLU A 143 -28.20 9.97 13.24
N PRO A 144 -29.17 10.44 14.06
CA PRO A 144 -28.89 10.93 15.40
C PRO A 144 -28.38 9.80 16.32
N LYS A 145 -27.09 9.80 16.63
CA LYS A 145 -26.48 8.97 17.68
C LYS A 145 -26.31 9.78 18.97
N LEU A 146 -26.80 9.23 20.08
CA LEU A 146 -26.63 9.80 21.41
C LEU A 146 -25.13 9.94 21.78
N PRO A 147 -24.76 10.98 22.54
CA PRO A 147 -23.37 11.23 22.90
C PRO A 147 -22.86 10.23 23.96
N PRO A 148 -21.56 9.87 23.95
CA PRO A 148 -20.94 9.10 25.01
C PRO A 148 -20.68 9.97 26.26
N PRO A 149 -20.60 9.38 27.47
CA PRO A 149 -20.42 10.13 28.71
C PRO A 149 -18.96 10.62 28.87
N PRO A 150 -18.73 11.68 29.66
CA PRO A 150 -17.41 12.30 29.81
C PRO A 150 -16.50 11.47 30.74
N SER A 151 -15.29 11.18 30.28
CA SER A 151 -14.23 10.59 31.10
C SER A 151 -13.62 11.65 32.04
N GLN A 152 -13.71 11.37 33.35
CA GLN A 152 -13.19 12.20 34.43
C GLN A 152 -11.66 12.16 34.53
N ARG A 153 -11.09 13.30 34.91
CA ARG A 153 -9.73 13.44 35.45
C ARG A 153 -9.65 12.89 36.87
N THR A 154 -8.65 12.09 37.16
CA THR A 154 -8.00 11.87 38.47
C THR A 154 -6.58 11.35 38.14
N GLY A 155 -5.45 11.63 38.78
CA GLY A 155 -5.04 12.26 40.03
C GLY A 155 -3.70 11.59 40.41
N ALA A 156 -2.63 12.34 40.67
CA ALA A 156 -1.44 11.86 41.40
C ALA A 156 -1.73 11.93 42.93
N PRO A 157 -0.84 11.57 43.91
CA PRO A 157 0.59 11.10 43.95
C PRO A 157 0.78 9.96 45.02
N PRO A 158 1.91 9.71 45.78
CA PRO A 158 3.28 10.28 45.79
C PRO A 158 4.50 9.30 45.95
N SER A 159 5.72 9.86 45.75
CA SER A 159 7.04 9.70 46.46
C SER A 159 7.59 8.28 46.77
N SER A 160 8.89 7.94 46.73
CA SER A 160 10.18 8.65 46.88
C SER A 160 11.33 7.63 46.73
N PHE A 161 12.48 8.03 46.18
CA PHE A 161 13.83 7.88 46.78
C PHE A 161 14.82 8.63 45.87
N GLY A 162 15.66 9.50 46.45
CA GLY A 162 16.81 10.12 45.78
C GLY A 162 18.12 9.45 46.20
N PRO A 163 19.27 10.11 46.00
CA PRO A 163 20.00 10.21 44.73
C PRO A 163 21.30 9.40 44.78
N GLY A 164 21.81 8.99 43.62
CA GLY A 164 23.10 8.33 43.51
C GLY A 164 23.61 8.40 42.07
N ASP A 165 24.55 9.30 41.85
CA ASP A 165 25.30 9.49 40.62
C ASP A 165 25.95 8.19 40.14
N LEU A 166 25.73 7.81 38.88
CA LEU A 166 26.73 7.22 37.99
C LEU A 166 26.29 7.50 36.53
N VAL A 167 26.82 8.58 35.97
CA VAL A 167 26.78 8.86 34.53
C VAL A 167 27.73 7.89 33.85
N GLU A 168 27.19 6.92 33.12
CA GLU A 168 27.98 6.11 32.18
C GLU A 168 28.16 6.91 30.87
N ALA A 169 29.41 7.11 30.48
CA ALA A 169 29.83 7.98 29.39
C ALA A 169 29.37 7.45 28.01
N PRO A 170 29.18 8.34 27.01
CA PRO A 170 28.91 7.93 25.63
C PRO A 170 30.13 7.18 25.04
N PRO A 171 29.93 6.28 24.06
CA PRO A 171 31.04 5.56 23.43
C PRO A 171 32.00 6.53 22.71
N PRO A 172 33.29 6.18 22.59
CA PRO A 172 34.30 7.08 22.05
C PRO A 172 34.01 7.41 20.56
N PRO A 173 34.34 8.62 20.10
CA PRO A 173 34.33 8.93 18.68
C PRO A 173 35.36 8.04 17.96
N LEU A 174 34.99 7.60 16.75
CA LEU A 174 35.92 6.94 15.83
C LEU A 174 37.14 7.84 15.64
N THR A 175 38.33 7.28 15.86
CA THR A 175 39.61 7.95 15.68
C THR A 175 39.88 8.26 14.21
N GLU A 176 40.36 9.47 13.90
CA GLU A 176 40.75 9.98 12.57
C GLU A 176 41.94 9.25 11.91
N ALA A 177 42.31 8.05 12.36
CA ALA A 177 43.58 7.41 12.01
C ALA A 177 43.54 6.37 10.87
N ASP A 178 42.36 6.10 10.26
CA ASP A 178 42.27 5.22 9.07
C ASP A 178 41.90 5.98 7.77
N LEU A 179 41.87 7.32 7.81
CA LEU A 179 41.67 8.15 6.62
C LEU A 179 43.01 8.37 5.91
N ALA A 180 43.47 7.34 5.20
CA ALA A 180 44.28 7.60 4.02
C ALA A 180 43.47 8.55 3.10
N PRO A 181 44.08 9.56 2.47
CA PRO A 181 43.36 10.45 1.57
C PRO A 181 42.92 9.63 0.36
N VAL A 182 41.70 9.12 0.39
CA VAL A 182 41.01 8.67 -0.81
C VAL A 182 40.67 9.96 -1.52
N GLU A 183 41.25 10.18 -2.70
CA GLU A 183 40.91 11.31 -3.58
C GLU A 183 39.39 11.51 -3.58
N GLU A 184 38.92 12.61 -2.99
CA GLU A 184 37.51 13.00 -3.05
C GLU A 184 37.21 13.38 -4.50
N ILE A 185 36.79 12.38 -5.27
CA ILE A 185 36.12 12.60 -6.53
C ILE A 185 34.74 13.15 -6.15
N ASP A 186 34.58 14.47 -6.21
CA ASP A 186 33.33 15.19 -5.98
C ASP A 186 32.36 14.91 -7.14
N LYS A 187 31.84 13.68 -7.17
CA LYS A 187 30.93 13.20 -8.19
C LYS A 187 29.53 13.67 -7.84
N GLU A 188 28.88 14.39 -8.75
CA GLU A 188 27.51 14.86 -8.55
C GLU A 188 26.58 13.69 -8.21
N PRO A 189 25.73 13.82 -7.18
CA PRO A 189 24.88 12.74 -6.74
C PRO A 189 23.78 12.46 -7.77
N ASN A 190 23.85 11.29 -8.41
CA ASN A 190 22.93 10.86 -9.44
C ASN A 190 22.20 9.58 -8.99
N LEU A 191 20.87 9.64 -8.95
CA LEU A 191 20.02 8.51 -8.55
C LEU A 191 20.36 7.24 -9.33
N ALA A 192 20.53 7.34 -10.65
CA ALA A 192 20.80 6.18 -11.49
C ALA A 192 22.11 5.48 -11.11
N GLU A 193 23.14 6.23 -10.71
CA GLU A 193 24.42 5.65 -10.28
C GLU A 193 24.28 4.92 -8.94
N PHE A 194 23.50 5.46 -8.00
CA PHE A 194 23.23 4.79 -6.72
C PHE A 194 22.47 3.48 -6.92
N LEU A 195 21.45 3.49 -7.78
CA LEU A 195 20.68 2.30 -8.10
C LEU A 195 21.52 1.25 -8.82
N ILE A 196 22.44 1.65 -9.71
CA ILE A 196 23.39 0.74 -10.36
C ILE A 196 24.35 0.14 -9.33
N ALA A 197 24.87 0.94 -8.40
CA ALA A 197 25.75 0.46 -7.34
C ALA A 197 25.07 -0.58 -6.43
N VAL A 198 23.76 -0.43 -6.17
CA VAL A 198 22.96 -1.43 -5.44
C VAL A 198 22.94 -2.75 -6.21
N LEU A 199 22.77 -2.74 -7.53
CA LEU A 199 22.75 -3.94 -8.37
C LEU A 199 24.11 -4.63 -8.40
N GLU A 200 25.17 -3.87 -8.66
CA GLU A 200 26.53 -4.38 -8.79
C GLU A 200 27.08 -4.90 -7.45
N GLY A 201 26.68 -4.28 -6.35
CA GLY A 201 27.05 -4.68 -4.99
C GLY A 201 26.19 -5.78 -4.38
N ALA A 202 25.24 -6.36 -5.13
CA ALA A 202 24.24 -7.32 -4.62
C ALA A 202 23.48 -6.80 -3.38
N GLY A 203 23.17 -5.51 -3.35
CA GLY A 203 22.42 -4.86 -2.29
C GLY A 203 20.92 -5.12 -2.38
N SER A 204 20.25 -5.16 -1.22
CA SER A 204 18.80 -5.35 -1.14
C SER A 204 18.02 -4.04 -1.07
N ASP A 205 18.59 -3.02 -0.42
CA ASP A 205 17.91 -1.74 -0.16
C ASP A 205 18.93 -0.59 -0.28
N LEU A 206 18.53 0.51 -0.94
CA LEU A 206 19.21 1.81 -0.92
C LEU A 206 18.54 2.70 0.12
N HIS A 207 19.33 3.35 0.96
CA HIS A 207 18.88 4.30 1.96
C HIS A 207 19.49 5.68 1.67
N LEU A 208 18.62 6.68 1.52
CA LEU A 208 18.99 8.08 1.32
C LEU A 208 18.47 8.91 2.50
N THR A 209 19.36 9.54 3.25
CA THR A 209 19.02 10.36 4.42
C THR A 209 20.07 11.45 4.65
N ALA A 210 19.67 12.54 5.32
CA ALA A 210 20.52 13.71 5.50
C ALA A 210 21.70 13.43 6.44
N GLY A 211 22.87 13.95 6.09
CA GLY A 211 24.09 13.85 6.90
C GLY A 211 24.89 12.56 6.73
N LEU A 212 24.45 11.63 5.88
CA LEU A 212 25.16 10.41 5.51
C LEU A 212 25.39 10.37 3.99
N PRO A 213 26.42 9.66 3.50
CA PRO A 213 26.49 9.30 2.09
C PRO A 213 25.33 8.35 1.73
N PRO A 214 25.07 8.08 0.44
CA PRO A 214 24.15 7.02 0.04
C PRO A 214 24.54 5.70 0.71
N MET A 215 23.60 5.04 1.38
CA MET A 215 23.85 3.79 2.11
C MET A 215 23.15 2.63 1.43
N VAL A 216 23.78 1.47 1.38
CA VAL A 216 23.23 0.24 0.79
C VAL A 216 23.20 -0.87 1.84
N ARG A 217 22.14 -1.67 1.84
CA ARG A 217 22.07 -2.90 2.63
C ARG A 217 22.64 -4.07 1.84
N ILE A 218 23.70 -4.69 2.33
CA ILE A 218 24.32 -5.89 1.75
C ILE A 218 24.36 -6.97 2.83
N ASN A 219 23.81 -8.15 2.56
CA ASN A 219 23.76 -9.28 3.52
C ASN A 219 23.18 -8.93 4.90
N GLY A 220 22.24 -7.96 4.95
CA GLY A 220 21.59 -7.52 6.19
C GLY A 220 22.24 -6.31 6.86
N GLU A 221 23.46 -5.95 6.49
CA GLU A 221 24.20 -4.83 7.08
C GLU A 221 24.12 -3.58 6.20
N ILE A 222 23.98 -2.41 6.82
CA ILE A 222 23.94 -1.12 6.11
C ILE A 222 25.36 -0.57 6.01
N GLN A 223 25.83 -0.31 4.79
CA GLN A 223 27.19 0.15 4.52
C GLN A 223 27.16 1.35 3.54
N PRO A 224 28.11 2.30 3.63
CA PRO A 224 28.16 3.44 2.72
C PRO A 224 28.58 3.02 1.32
N ILE A 225 27.96 3.59 0.29
CA ILE A 225 28.46 3.49 -1.09
C ILE A 225 29.71 4.36 -1.20
N LYS A 226 30.85 3.73 -1.51
CA LYS A 226 32.16 4.39 -1.57
C LYS A 226 32.21 5.43 -2.70
N GLY A 227 32.97 6.50 -2.49
CA GLY A 227 33.22 7.52 -3.51
C GLY A 227 32.16 8.62 -3.60
N TYR A 228 31.23 8.70 -2.63
CA TYR A 228 30.23 9.77 -2.56
C TYR A 228 30.34 10.55 -1.26
N ARG A 229 30.14 11.86 -1.35
CA ARG A 229 30.03 12.76 -0.20
C ARG A 229 28.73 12.55 0.57
N LYS A 230 28.64 13.15 1.76
CA LYS A 230 27.40 13.21 2.54
C LYS A 230 26.31 13.95 1.75
N LEU A 231 25.10 13.40 1.80
CA LEU A 231 23.91 14.00 1.21
C LEU A 231 23.33 15.06 2.16
N MET A 232 23.11 16.25 1.62
CA MET A 232 22.46 17.37 2.31
C MET A 232 20.97 17.44 1.95
N PRO A 233 20.13 18.14 2.72
CA PRO A 233 18.68 18.21 2.45
C PRO A 233 18.33 18.63 1.01
N ARG A 234 19.11 19.56 0.44
CA ARG A 234 18.95 19.99 -0.96
C ARG A 234 19.27 18.89 -1.97
N ASP A 235 20.32 18.11 -1.74
CA ASP A 235 20.68 16.97 -2.60
C ASP A 235 19.55 15.94 -2.60
N LEU A 236 19.07 15.58 -1.41
CA LEU A 236 18.01 14.60 -1.22
C LEU A 236 16.72 15.03 -1.91
N GLN A 237 16.30 16.28 -1.72
CA GLN A 237 15.12 16.80 -2.38
C GLN A 237 15.26 16.73 -3.91
N GLN A 238 16.40 17.16 -4.45
CA GLN A 238 16.65 17.10 -5.90
C GLN A 238 16.61 15.67 -6.44
N ILE A 239 17.30 14.73 -5.78
CA ILE A 239 17.40 13.32 -6.18
C ILE A 239 16.04 12.64 -6.10
N ILE A 240 15.36 12.75 -4.96
CA ILE A 240 14.08 12.09 -4.70
C ILE A 240 13.01 12.69 -5.62
N TYR A 241 12.92 14.02 -5.74
CA TYR A 241 11.88 14.63 -6.59
C TYR A 241 12.11 14.33 -8.07
N SER A 242 13.35 14.10 -8.51
CA SER A 242 13.64 13.73 -9.90
C SER A 242 12.97 12.41 -10.32
N MET A 243 12.67 11.52 -9.37
CA MET A 243 12.02 10.24 -9.62
C MET A 243 10.49 10.30 -9.50
N LEU A 244 9.94 11.36 -8.90
CA LEU A 244 8.51 11.51 -8.64
C LEU A 244 7.82 12.35 -9.72
N SER A 245 6.65 11.90 -10.17
CA SER A 245 5.72 12.72 -10.98
C SER A 245 5.15 13.88 -10.18
N GLN A 246 4.59 14.89 -10.86
CA GLN A 246 4.00 16.06 -10.19
C GLN A 246 2.90 15.68 -9.19
N LYS A 247 2.00 14.77 -9.56
CA LYS A 247 0.93 14.25 -8.68
C LYS A 247 1.49 13.54 -7.45
N GLN A 248 2.56 12.77 -7.61
CA GLN A 248 3.24 12.08 -6.50
C GLN A 248 3.94 13.09 -5.57
N ARG A 249 4.55 14.15 -6.11
CA ARG A 249 5.15 15.23 -5.30
C ARG A 249 4.09 15.93 -4.47
N GLU A 250 2.97 16.31 -5.08
CA GLU A 250 1.85 16.95 -4.37
C GLU A 250 1.31 16.03 -3.27
N SER A 251 1.12 14.74 -3.56
CA SER A 251 0.69 13.76 -2.57
C SER A 251 1.69 13.58 -1.42
N PHE A 252 3.01 13.54 -1.72
CA PHE A 252 4.03 13.47 -0.68
C PHE A 252 4.10 14.76 0.16
N GLU A 253 3.96 15.93 -0.47
CA GLU A 253 3.97 17.21 0.24
C GLU A 253 2.76 17.39 1.14
N GLU A 254 1.60 16.83 0.78
CA GLU A 254 0.39 16.82 1.60
C GLU A 254 0.47 15.80 2.75
N ASN A 255 1.00 14.60 2.51
CA ASN A 255 0.90 13.47 3.44
C ASN A 255 2.19 13.15 4.21
N HIS A 256 3.33 13.74 3.80
CA HIS A 256 4.68 13.44 4.29
C HIS A 256 5.15 11.98 4.16
N GLU A 257 4.38 11.15 3.45
CA GLU A 257 4.61 9.73 3.23
C GLU A 257 4.15 9.37 1.82
N LEU A 258 4.94 8.57 1.11
CA LEU A 258 4.60 8.11 -0.24
C LEU A 258 5.28 6.76 -0.57
N ASP A 259 4.47 5.78 -0.96
CA ASP A 259 4.94 4.52 -1.56
C ASP A 259 4.72 4.55 -3.07
N VAL A 260 5.79 4.28 -3.83
CA VAL A 260 5.75 4.21 -5.31
C VAL A 260 6.68 3.12 -5.83
N SER A 261 6.48 2.73 -7.08
CA SER A 261 7.44 1.93 -7.83
C SER A 261 8.30 2.82 -8.72
N TYR A 262 9.62 2.57 -8.78
CA TYR A 262 10.54 3.21 -9.71
C TYR A 262 11.23 2.17 -10.59
N ALA A 263 11.22 2.38 -11.90
CA ALA A 263 11.90 1.51 -12.86
C ALA A 263 13.20 2.16 -13.35
N LEU A 264 14.32 1.46 -13.17
CA LEU A 264 15.58 1.76 -13.84
C LEU A 264 15.57 1.01 -15.19
N PRO A 265 15.40 1.73 -16.33
CA PRO A 265 15.14 1.10 -17.62
C PRO A 265 16.18 0.03 -17.98
N GLY A 266 15.69 -1.17 -18.32
CA GLY A 266 16.52 -2.31 -18.75
C GLY A 266 17.40 -2.94 -17.67
N LYS A 267 17.32 -2.50 -16.40
CA LYS A 267 18.16 -3.02 -15.31
C LYS A 267 17.38 -3.59 -14.13
N ALA A 268 16.54 -2.77 -13.49
CA ALA A 268 15.94 -3.09 -12.19
C ALA A 268 14.65 -2.30 -11.93
N ARG A 269 13.80 -2.82 -11.06
CA ARG A 269 12.72 -2.03 -10.44
C ARG A 269 13.02 -1.89 -8.97
N PHE A 270 12.47 -0.85 -8.37
CA PHE A 270 12.61 -0.56 -6.96
C PHE A 270 11.25 -0.22 -6.39
N ARG A 271 10.94 -0.79 -5.23
CA ARG A 271 9.85 -0.29 -4.39
C ARG A 271 10.41 0.84 -3.55
N VAL A 272 9.88 2.03 -3.73
CA VAL A 272 10.39 3.25 -3.13
C VAL A 272 9.40 3.75 -2.10
N ASN A 273 9.87 3.90 -0.88
CA ASN A 273 9.18 4.63 0.17
C ASN A 273 9.89 5.98 0.35
N VAL A 274 9.12 7.06 0.40
CA VAL A 274 9.59 8.44 0.60
C VAL A 274 8.90 8.98 1.85
N PHE A 275 9.68 9.58 2.75
CA PHE A 275 9.21 10.04 4.06
C PHE A 275 9.92 11.33 4.48
N GLN A 276 9.34 12.04 5.45
CA GLN A 276 9.93 13.25 6.04
C GLN A 276 10.64 12.94 7.37
N GLN A 277 11.86 13.46 7.57
CA GLN A 277 12.62 13.32 8.82
C GLN A 277 13.39 14.61 9.14
N ARG A 278 13.12 15.23 10.30
CA ARG A 278 13.86 16.41 10.81
C ARG A 278 14.05 17.49 9.74
N ASP A 279 12.96 17.89 9.10
CA ASP A 279 12.93 18.88 8.00
C ASP A 279 13.73 18.50 6.74
N ALA A 280 14.11 17.23 6.58
CA ALA A 280 14.72 16.70 5.37
C ALA A 280 13.90 15.54 4.79
N VAL A 281 13.88 15.42 3.47
CA VAL A 281 13.26 14.28 2.78
C VAL A 281 14.21 13.08 2.85
N GLY A 282 13.67 11.90 3.13
CA GLY A 282 14.37 10.62 3.12
C GLY A 282 13.72 9.63 2.17
N SER A 283 14.46 8.61 1.75
CA SER A 283 13.90 7.52 0.96
C SER A 283 14.59 6.19 1.22
N VAL A 284 13.80 5.12 1.19
CA VAL A 284 14.29 3.73 1.13
C VAL A 284 13.79 3.10 -0.17
N MET A 285 14.71 2.54 -0.95
CA MET A 285 14.42 1.90 -2.24
C MET A 285 14.84 0.44 -2.18
N ARG A 286 13.86 -0.46 -2.15
CA ARG A 286 14.09 -1.91 -2.15
C ARG A 286 14.18 -2.43 -3.57
N LEU A 287 15.25 -3.16 -3.88
CA LEU A 287 15.41 -3.83 -5.16
C LEU A 287 14.30 -4.86 -5.39
N ILE A 288 13.66 -4.79 -6.55
CA ILE A 288 12.71 -5.78 -7.06
C ILE A 288 13.44 -6.64 -8.11
N PRO A 289 13.65 -7.96 -7.85
CA PRO A 289 14.35 -8.84 -8.77
C PRO A 289 13.61 -9.02 -10.11
N TYR A 290 14.36 -9.05 -11.22
CA TYR A 290 13.84 -9.48 -12.52
C TYR A 290 13.79 -11.00 -12.67
N GLU A 291 14.70 -11.70 -12.00
CA GLU A 291 14.81 -13.15 -12.13
C GLU A 291 13.63 -13.82 -11.40
N ILE A 292 12.76 -14.44 -12.19
CA ILE A 292 11.69 -15.29 -11.68
C ILE A 292 12.23 -16.72 -11.58
N LYS A 293 12.26 -17.26 -10.36
CA LYS A 293 12.65 -18.64 -10.12
C LYS A 293 11.58 -19.60 -10.63
N THR A 294 12.00 -20.76 -11.13
CA THR A 294 11.05 -21.84 -11.49
C THR A 294 10.43 -22.46 -10.23
N VAL A 295 9.32 -23.17 -10.39
CA VAL A 295 8.64 -23.89 -9.29
C VAL A 295 9.59 -24.88 -8.62
N GLU A 296 10.43 -25.58 -9.40
CA GLU A 296 11.44 -26.51 -8.89
C GLU A 296 12.55 -25.79 -8.12
N ALA A 297 13.03 -24.65 -8.62
CA ALA A 297 14.06 -23.86 -7.97
C ALA A 297 13.59 -23.24 -6.65
N LEU A 298 12.27 -23.08 -6.47
CA LEU A 298 11.66 -22.68 -5.20
C LEU A 298 11.52 -23.84 -4.20
N GLY A 299 11.69 -25.09 -4.64
CA GLY A 299 11.45 -26.27 -3.82
C GLY A 299 9.96 -26.56 -3.61
N LEU A 300 9.09 -26.03 -4.47
CA LEU A 300 7.66 -26.33 -4.41
C LEU A 300 7.37 -27.74 -4.98
N PRO A 301 6.35 -28.45 -4.47
CA PRO A 301 5.98 -29.76 -4.99
C PRO A 301 5.57 -29.70 -6.47
N PRO A 302 5.91 -30.70 -7.31
CA PRO A 302 5.57 -30.68 -8.73
C PRO A 302 4.08 -30.51 -9.03
N THR A 303 3.20 -30.98 -8.13
CA THR A 303 1.74 -30.81 -8.25
C THR A 303 1.33 -29.34 -8.40
N VAL A 304 2.10 -28.41 -7.83
CA VAL A 304 1.79 -26.96 -7.92
C VAL A 304 1.77 -26.49 -9.37
N LEU A 305 2.60 -27.08 -10.25
CA LEU A 305 2.57 -26.77 -11.69
C LEU A 305 1.27 -27.19 -12.39
N GLU A 306 0.54 -28.18 -11.85
CA GLU A 306 -0.74 -28.57 -12.43
C GLU A 306 -1.77 -27.43 -12.36
N PHE A 307 -1.66 -26.53 -11.37
CA PHE A 307 -2.50 -25.33 -11.32
C PHE A 307 -2.26 -24.38 -12.51
N ALA A 308 -1.02 -24.25 -12.98
CA ALA A 308 -0.70 -23.45 -14.16
C ALA A 308 -1.21 -24.08 -15.47
N ARG A 309 -1.49 -25.39 -15.48
CA ARG A 309 -2.00 -26.13 -16.64
C ARG A 309 -3.52 -26.08 -16.77
N LEU A 310 -4.23 -25.62 -15.74
CA LEU A 310 -5.67 -25.46 -15.76
C LEU A 310 -6.10 -24.47 -16.85
N ARG A 311 -7.23 -24.73 -17.51
CA ARG A 311 -7.80 -23.77 -18.47
C ARG A 311 -8.66 -22.70 -17.82
N ARG A 312 -9.25 -23.01 -16.66
CA ARG A 312 -10.18 -22.14 -15.93
C ARG A 312 -10.27 -22.53 -14.47
N GLY A 313 -10.87 -21.66 -13.67
CA GLY A 313 -11.16 -21.87 -12.26
C GLY A 313 -10.33 -20.96 -11.36
N LEU A 314 -10.62 -20.99 -10.06
CA LEU A 314 -9.97 -20.17 -9.05
C LEU A 314 -8.89 -20.96 -8.30
N VAL A 315 -7.66 -20.48 -8.33
CA VAL A 315 -6.53 -21.01 -7.55
C VAL A 315 -6.12 -19.97 -6.52
N LEU A 316 -6.09 -20.39 -5.25
CA LEU A 316 -5.72 -19.52 -4.14
C LEU A 316 -4.31 -19.85 -3.66
N VAL A 317 -3.43 -18.85 -3.60
CA VAL A 317 -2.12 -18.98 -2.95
C VAL A 317 -2.15 -18.19 -1.65
N THR A 318 -2.05 -18.89 -0.52
CA THR A 318 -2.32 -18.31 0.80
C THR A 318 -1.16 -18.46 1.76
N GLY A 319 -1.16 -17.65 2.80
CA GLY A 319 -0.15 -17.63 3.85
C GLY A 319 0.03 -16.23 4.41
N ILE A 320 0.71 -16.13 5.55
CA ILE A 320 0.99 -14.85 6.19
C ILE A 320 1.87 -13.94 5.33
N THR A 321 2.01 -12.68 5.73
CA THR A 321 2.95 -11.74 5.09
C THR A 321 4.37 -12.31 5.09
N GLY A 322 5.05 -12.22 3.95
CA GLY A 322 6.41 -12.72 3.80
C GLY A 322 6.54 -14.24 3.69
N SER A 323 5.45 -14.99 3.47
CA SER A 323 5.50 -16.44 3.22
C SER A 323 5.94 -16.82 1.80
N GLY A 324 6.16 -15.84 0.92
CA GLY A 324 6.60 -16.04 -0.48
C GLY A 324 5.49 -16.22 -1.51
N LYS A 325 4.24 -15.81 -1.20
CA LYS A 325 3.06 -15.98 -2.10
C LYS A 325 3.31 -15.42 -3.50
N SER A 326 3.73 -14.16 -3.58
CA SER A 326 3.99 -13.48 -4.85
C SER A 326 5.10 -14.16 -5.65
N THR A 327 6.12 -14.70 -4.96
CA THR A 327 7.21 -15.46 -5.61
C THR A 327 6.70 -16.77 -6.23
N SER A 328 5.84 -17.50 -5.52
CA SER A 328 5.20 -18.72 -6.05
C SER A 328 4.28 -18.40 -7.24
N LEU A 329 3.50 -17.32 -7.13
CA LEU A 329 2.61 -16.86 -8.20
C LEU A 329 3.40 -16.40 -9.42
N ALA A 330 4.48 -15.66 -9.24
CA ALA A 330 5.38 -15.27 -10.33
C ALA A 330 5.91 -16.52 -11.05
N ALA A 331 6.35 -17.56 -10.33
CA ALA A 331 6.79 -18.80 -10.95
C ALA A 331 5.69 -19.48 -11.79
N LEU A 332 4.45 -19.49 -11.30
CA LEU A 332 3.30 -20.07 -12.01
C LEU A 332 2.91 -19.26 -13.24
N ILE A 333 2.82 -17.94 -13.12
CA ILE A 333 2.51 -17.04 -14.23
C ILE A 333 3.61 -17.09 -15.29
N ASP A 334 4.88 -17.15 -14.89
CA ASP A 334 5.99 -17.27 -15.83
C ASP A 334 5.98 -18.62 -16.57
N TYR A 335 5.59 -19.70 -15.90
CA TYR A 335 5.37 -21.00 -16.55
C TYR A 335 4.25 -20.92 -17.60
N ILE A 336 3.10 -20.31 -17.27
CA ILE A 336 2.00 -20.08 -18.23
C ILE A 336 2.51 -19.28 -19.43
N ASN A 337 3.17 -18.15 -19.17
CA ASN A 337 3.72 -17.27 -20.19
C ASN A 337 4.73 -17.96 -21.12
N SER A 338 5.50 -18.91 -20.60
CA SER A 338 6.49 -19.66 -21.36
C SER A 338 5.90 -20.83 -22.15
N THR A 339 4.69 -21.29 -21.81
CA THR A 339 4.12 -22.54 -22.34
C THR A 339 2.83 -22.36 -23.15
N ARG A 340 2.11 -21.24 -22.99
CA ARG A 340 0.80 -21.00 -23.60
C ARG A 340 0.82 -19.73 -24.48
N HIS A 341 -0.15 -19.63 -25.38
CA HIS A 341 -0.34 -18.48 -26.27
C HIS A 341 -1.62 -17.76 -25.88
N GLU A 342 -1.57 -17.05 -24.77
CA GLU A 342 -2.74 -16.52 -24.07
C GLU A 342 -2.53 -15.09 -23.62
N HIS A 343 -3.60 -14.44 -23.19
CA HIS A 343 -3.54 -13.13 -22.56
C HIS A 343 -3.57 -13.26 -21.04
N ILE A 344 -2.49 -12.82 -20.41
CA ILE A 344 -2.32 -12.78 -18.95
C ILE A 344 -2.50 -11.34 -18.48
N MET A 345 -3.41 -11.13 -17.55
CA MET A 345 -3.66 -9.84 -16.92
C MET A 345 -3.38 -9.92 -15.42
N THR A 346 -2.55 -9.03 -14.89
CA THR A 346 -2.31 -8.94 -13.44
C THR A 346 -2.78 -7.59 -12.89
N VAL A 347 -3.34 -7.61 -11.69
CA VAL A 347 -3.68 -6.42 -10.91
C VAL A 347 -3.00 -6.56 -9.55
N GLU A 348 -2.07 -5.66 -9.23
CA GLU A 348 -1.14 -5.77 -8.10
C GLU A 348 -1.00 -4.44 -7.35
N ASP A 349 -0.57 -4.48 -6.08
CA ASP A 349 -0.41 -3.29 -5.23
C ASP A 349 0.80 -3.46 -4.26
N PRO A 350 2.02 -3.07 -4.67
CA PRO A 350 2.45 -2.73 -6.02
C PRO A 350 2.84 -3.97 -6.85
N ILE A 351 3.27 -3.78 -8.10
CA ILE A 351 3.80 -4.88 -8.93
C ILE A 351 5.12 -5.40 -8.32
N GLU A 352 5.16 -6.68 -7.95
CA GLU A 352 6.34 -7.29 -7.29
C GLU A 352 7.28 -8.04 -8.23
N PHE A 353 6.80 -8.58 -9.34
CA PHE A 353 7.64 -9.28 -10.32
C PHE A 353 7.27 -8.83 -11.72
N LEU A 354 8.28 -8.56 -12.55
CA LEU A 354 8.04 -8.18 -13.94
C LEU A 354 8.00 -9.40 -14.85
N HIS A 355 6.89 -9.55 -15.55
CA HIS A 355 6.72 -10.55 -16.59
C HIS A 355 6.89 -9.89 -17.96
N THR A 356 8.01 -10.19 -18.61
CA THR A 356 8.19 -9.84 -20.02
C THR A 356 7.34 -10.75 -20.91
N HIS A 357 6.91 -10.27 -22.06
CA HIS A 357 6.18 -11.10 -23.03
C HIS A 357 7.05 -12.27 -23.49
N LYS A 358 6.48 -13.48 -23.52
CA LYS A 358 7.11 -14.68 -24.07
C LYS A 358 6.22 -15.28 -25.16
N LYS A 359 5.52 -16.39 -24.88
CA LYS A 359 4.50 -16.94 -25.79
C LYS A 359 3.13 -16.30 -25.57
N SER A 360 2.88 -15.81 -24.35
CA SER A 360 1.70 -15.05 -23.97
C SER A 360 1.95 -13.54 -24.01
N VAL A 361 0.87 -12.78 -24.17
CA VAL A 361 0.83 -11.35 -23.90
C VAL A 361 0.59 -11.16 -22.40
N VAL A 362 1.37 -10.28 -21.76
CA VAL A 362 1.27 -10.04 -20.31
C VAL A 362 1.08 -8.56 -20.03
N ASN A 363 -0.06 -8.19 -19.48
CA ASN A 363 -0.35 -6.82 -19.05
C ASN A 363 -0.44 -6.79 -17.53
N GLN A 364 0.42 -6.00 -16.88
CA GLN A 364 0.43 -5.83 -15.43
C GLN A 364 -0.06 -4.43 -15.09
N ARG A 365 -0.99 -4.33 -14.13
CA ARG A 365 -1.58 -3.06 -13.69
C ARG A 365 -1.35 -2.86 -12.20
N GLU A 366 -0.70 -1.76 -11.86
CA GLU A 366 -0.46 -1.35 -10.48
C GLU A 366 -1.63 -0.47 -9.97
N VAL A 367 -2.17 -0.80 -8.80
CA VAL A 367 -3.19 0.01 -8.13
C VAL A 367 -2.57 1.35 -7.69
N GLY A 368 -3.31 2.44 -7.85
CA GLY A 368 -2.86 3.81 -7.59
C GLY A 368 -2.13 4.46 -8.78
N THR A 369 -1.50 3.65 -9.65
CA THR A 369 -0.73 4.11 -10.82
C THR A 369 -1.48 3.85 -12.14
N ASP A 370 -1.77 2.59 -12.46
CA ASP A 370 -2.40 2.16 -13.73
C ASP A 370 -3.92 1.92 -13.62
N THR A 371 -4.42 1.83 -12.38
CA THR A 371 -5.83 1.66 -12.04
C THR A 371 -6.13 2.26 -10.68
N TYR A 372 -7.37 2.69 -10.45
CA TYR A 372 -7.75 3.32 -9.17
C TYR A 372 -7.92 2.32 -8.01
N SER A 373 -8.42 1.12 -8.30
CA SER A 373 -8.66 0.07 -7.30
C SER A 373 -8.66 -1.32 -7.93
N PHE A 374 -8.57 -2.36 -7.10
CA PHE A 374 -8.72 -3.76 -7.53
C PHE A 374 -10.08 -4.01 -8.18
N SER A 375 -11.17 -3.56 -7.54
CA SER A 375 -12.52 -3.72 -8.05
C SER A 375 -12.72 -3.10 -9.43
N GLU A 376 -12.29 -1.85 -9.62
CA GLU A 376 -12.45 -1.18 -10.92
C GLU A 376 -11.58 -1.83 -11.99
N ALA A 377 -10.37 -2.26 -11.63
CA ALA A 377 -9.53 -3.02 -12.55
C ALA A 377 -10.26 -4.30 -13.01
N LEU A 378 -10.72 -5.13 -12.07
CA LEU A 378 -11.31 -6.42 -12.37
C LEU A 378 -12.61 -6.31 -13.17
N LYS A 379 -13.46 -5.32 -12.88
CA LYS A 379 -14.66 -5.03 -13.69
C LYS A 379 -14.33 -4.79 -15.15
N ARG A 380 -13.22 -4.12 -15.44
CA ARG A 380 -12.77 -3.80 -16.80
C ARG A 380 -12.00 -4.94 -17.44
N VAL A 381 -11.25 -5.71 -16.65
CA VAL A 381 -10.44 -6.84 -17.13
C VAL A 381 -11.28 -7.85 -17.89
N LEU A 382 -12.52 -8.13 -17.48
CA LEU A 382 -13.42 -9.03 -18.21
C LEU A 382 -13.79 -8.58 -19.64
N ARG A 383 -13.49 -7.33 -20.01
CA ARG A 383 -13.67 -6.79 -21.38
C ARG A 383 -12.35 -6.62 -22.13
N GLN A 384 -11.24 -7.06 -21.55
CA GLN A 384 -9.90 -6.96 -22.12
C GLN A 384 -9.44 -8.30 -22.72
N ASP A 385 -10.37 -9.24 -22.94
CA ASP A 385 -10.10 -10.57 -23.49
C ASP A 385 -8.96 -11.34 -22.75
N PRO A 386 -8.98 -11.42 -21.40
CA PRO A 386 -7.98 -12.19 -20.67
C PRO A 386 -8.30 -13.69 -20.73
N ASP A 387 -7.27 -14.54 -20.69
CA ASP A 387 -7.40 -15.97 -20.42
C ASP A 387 -7.05 -16.28 -18.96
N VAL A 388 -6.02 -15.60 -18.44
CA VAL A 388 -5.49 -15.76 -17.09
C VAL A 388 -5.50 -14.41 -16.37
N ILE A 389 -6.06 -14.39 -15.16
CA ILE A 389 -6.14 -13.20 -14.32
C ILE A 389 -5.41 -13.46 -13.00
N LEU A 390 -4.44 -12.62 -12.64
CA LEU A 390 -3.87 -12.57 -11.31
C LEU A 390 -4.44 -11.38 -10.54
N VAL A 391 -5.09 -11.67 -9.42
CA VAL A 391 -5.54 -10.68 -8.44
C VAL A 391 -4.59 -10.71 -7.26
N GLY A 392 -3.89 -9.60 -6.99
CA GLY A 392 -2.93 -9.46 -5.90
C GLY A 392 -3.45 -10.01 -4.57
N GLU A 393 -4.23 -9.23 -3.84
CA GLU A 393 -4.85 -9.66 -2.57
C GLU A 393 -6.37 -9.49 -2.61
N MET A 394 -7.10 -10.53 -2.23
CA MET A 394 -8.56 -10.50 -2.20
C MET A 394 -9.06 -10.13 -0.80
N ARG A 395 -9.06 -8.82 -0.50
CA ARG A 395 -9.39 -8.30 0.84
C ARG A 395 -10.89 -8.12 1.07
N ASP A 396 -11.54 -7.52 0.09
CA ASP A 396 -12.93 -7.05 0.18
C ASP A 396 -13.91 -7.93 -0.63
N LEU A 397 -15.19 -7.76 -0.30
CA LEU A 397 -16.30 -8.48 -0.90
C LEU A 397 -16.33 -8.30 -2.43
N GLU A 398 -16.09 -7.07 -2.91
CA GLU A 398 -16.22 -6.72 -4.33
C GLU A 398 -15.15 -7.39 -5.19
N THR A 399 -13.89 -7.40 -4.71
CA THR A 399 -12.76 -8.07 -5.33
C THR A 399 -13.00 -9.58 -5.37
N ILE A 400 -13.41 -10.18 -4.24
CA ILE A 400 -13.70 -11.62 -4.16
C ILE A 400 -14.85 -12.01 -5.10
N SER A 401 -15.94 -11.24 -5.09
CA SER A 401 -17.10 -11.44 -5.96
C SER A 401 -16.70 -11.43 -7.43
N THR A 402 -15.92 -10.42 -7.84
CA THR A 402 -15.49 -10.29 -9.24
C THR A 402 -14.54 -11.42 -9.66
N ALA A 403 -13.63 -11.85 -8.78
CA ALA A 403 -12.74 -12.98 -9.02
C ALA A 403 -13.52 -14.31 -9.17
N LEU A 404 -14.57 -14.52 -8.35
CA LEU A 404 -15.44 -15.69 -8.47
C LEU A 404 -16.22 -15.69 -9.80
N THR A 405 -16.78 -14.54 -10.19
CA THR A 405 -17.46 -14.39 -11.49
C THR A 405 -16.50 -14.64 -12.66
N ALA A 406 -15.27 -14.12 -12.60
CA ALA A 406 -14.26 -14.36 -13.63
C ALA A 406 -13.94 -15.86 -13.77
N ALA A 407 -13.73 -16.54 -12.65
CA ALA A 407 -13.45 -17.98 -12.64
C ALA A 407 -14.64 -18.81 -13.14
N GLU A 408 -15.87 -18.44 -12.79
CA GLU A 408 -17.10 -19.08 -13.27
C GLU A 408 -17.32 -18.91 -14.78
N THR A 409 -16.97 -17.75 -15.31
CA THR A 409 -17.11 -17.40 -16.74
C THR A 409 -16.03 -17.98 -17.64
N GLY A 410 -15.14 -18.83 -17.11
CA GLY A 410 -14.19 -19.60 -17.91
C GLY A 410 -12.75 -19.11 -17.87
N HIS A 411 -12.42 -18.13 -17.04
CA HIS A 411 -11.05 -17.64 -16.86
C HIS A 411 -10.29 -18.49 -15.84
N LEU A 412 -8.97 -18.57 -15.97
CA LEU A 412 -8.11 -19.05 -14.89
C LEU A 412 -7.75 -17.86 -13.99
N VAL A 413 -8.19 -17.89 -12.75
CA VAL A 413 -7.98 -16.80 -11.79
C VAL A 413 -7.04 -17.27 -10.68
N PHE A 414 -5.97 -16.52 -10.47
CA PHE A 414 -5.11 -16.64 -9.30
C PHE A 414 -5.43 -15.51 -8.32
N GLY A 415 -5.51 -15.83 -7.04
CA GLY A 415 -5.72 -14.85 -5.97
C GLY A 415 -4.91 -15.17 -4.72
N THR A 416 -4.61 -14.16 -3.90
CA THR A 416 -4.02 -14.40 -2.57
C THR A 416 -4.95 -14.03 -1.41
N LEU A 417 -4.75 -14.74 -0.31
CA LEU A 417 -5.39 -14.54 0.99
C LEU A 417 -4.35 -14.71 2.11
N HIS A 418 -4.64 -14.15 3.28
CA HIS A 418 -3.74 -14.18 4.45
C HIS A 418 -4.12 -15.27 5.47
N THR A 419 -4.62 -16.40 4.98
CA THR A 419 -4.99 -17.60 5.75
C THR A 419 -3.85 -18.61 5.78
N GLN A 420 -3.82 -19.43 6.84
CA GLN A 420 -2.69 -20.35 7.11
C GLN A 420 -2.91 -21.75 6.55
N ASP A 421 -4.15 -22.14 6.28
CA ASP A 421 -4.50 -23.46 5.75
C ASP A 421 -5.62 -23.39 4.70
N ALA A 422 -5.80 -24.49 3.98
CA ALA A 422 -6.76 -24.56 2.88
C ALA A 422 -8.23 -24.49 3.34
N PRO A 423 -8.68 -25.20 4.40
CA PRO A 423 -10.03 -25.05 4.94
C PRO A 423 -10.37 -23.60 5.32
N GLN A 424 -9.50 -22.93 6.07
CA GLN A 424 -9.66 -21.54 6.49
C GLN A 424 -9.73 -20.59 5.29
N SER A 425 -8.98 -20.88 4.22
CA SER A 425 -9.03 -20.11 2.98
C SER A 425 -10.41 -20.17 2.32
N VAL A 426 -11.06 -21.34 2.34
CA VAL A 426 -12.43 -21.51 1.86
C VAL A 426 -13.40 -20.72 2.73
N ASP A 427 -13.32 -20.86 4.05
CA ASP A 427 -14.19 -20.15 5.00
C ASP A 427 -14.03 -18.63 4.84
N ARG A 428 -12.79 -18.13 4.73
CA ARG A 428 -12.50 -16.70 4.54
C ARG A 428 -13.16 -16.10 3.31
N VAL A 429 -13.19 -16.84 2.19
CA VAL A 429 -13.86 -16.39 0.96
C VAL A 429 -15.38 -16.28 1.16
N ILE A 430 -15.97 -17.13 2.01
CA ILE A 430 -17.42 -17.14 2.27
C ILE A 430 -17.79 -16.07 3.30
N ASP A 431 -16.98 -15.93 4.36
CA ASP A 431 -17.31 -15.12 5.54
C ASP A 431 -17.25 -13.61 5.32
N VAL A 432 -16.66 -13.14 4.22
CA VAL A 432 -16.75 -11.72 3.82
C VAL A 432 -18.16 -11.34 3.35
N PHE A 433 -18.99 -12.31 2.98
CA PHE A 433 -20.34 -12.08 2.50
C PHE A 433 -21.36 -12.11 3.64
N PRO A 434 -22.44 -11.32 3.55
CA PRO A 434 -23.49 -11.32 4.56
C PRO A 434 -24.19 -12.69 4.62
N PRO A 435 -24.71 -13.10 5.79
CA PRO A 435 -25.22 -14.47 6.01
C PRO A 435 -26.24 -14.97 4.98
N HIS A 436 -27.09 -14.08 4.46
CA HIS A 436 -28.10 -14.43 3.46
C HIS A 436 -27.51 -14.80 2.08
N ALA A 437 -26.31 -14.30 1.75
CA ALA A 437 -25.63 -14.57 0.47
C ALA A 437 -24.66 -15.76 0.57
N GLN A 438 -24.24 -16.16 1.77
CA GLN A 438 -23.20 -17.17 1.95
C GLN A 438 -23.52 -18.53 1.30
N GLN A 439 -24.78 -18.95 1.28
CA GLN A 439 -25.15 -20.22 0.63
C GLN A 439 -24.95 -20.16 -0.89
N GLN A 440 -25.29 -19.04 -1.52
CA GLN A 440 -25.04 -18.82 -2.94
C GLN A 440 -23.54 -18.81 -3.22
N ILE A 441 -22.75 -18.13 -2.39
CA ILE A 441 -21.29 -18.06 -2.53
C ILE A 441 -20.64 -19.44 -2.34
N ARG A 442 -21.14 -20.27 -1.40
CA ARG A 442 -20.68 -21.66 -1.26
C ARG A 442 -20.87 -22.47 -2.54
N VAL A 443 -22.03 -22.34 -3.18
CA VAL A 443 -22.33 -23.02 -4.45
C VAL A 443 -21.43 -22.51 -5.57
N GLN A 444 -21.27 -21.19 -5.68
CA GLN A 444 -20.42 -20.57 -6.70
C GLN A 444 -18.95 -20.95 -6.52
N LEU A 445 -18.41 -20.80 -5.30
CA LEU A 445 -17.04 -21.18 -4.94
C LEU A 445 -16.80 -22.66 -5.22
N ALA A 446 -17.73 -23.55 -4.83
CA ALA A 446 -17.60 -24.97 -5.12
C ALA A 446 -17.63 -25.29 -6.62
N GLY A 447 -18.25 -24.44 -7.46
CA GLY A 447 -18.23 -24.54 -8.91
C GLY A 447 -16.93 -24.03 -9.52
N SER A 448 -16.36 -22.95 -8.99
CA SER A 448 -15.22 -22.25 -9.59
C SER A 448 -13.86 -22.64 -9.02
N ILE A 449 -13.75 -22.99 -7.73
CA ILE A 449 -12.47 -23.32 -7.09
C ILE A 449 -11.79 -24.51 -7.76
N ALA A 450 -10.51 -24.39 -8.07
CA ALA A 450 -9.69 -25.45 -8.62
C ALA A 450 -8.70 -26.00 -7.58
N GLY A 451 -8.19 -25.16 -6.70
CA GLY A 451 -7.32 -25.58 -5.60
C GLY A 451 -6.87 -24.44 -4.70
N VAL A 452 -6.24 -24.80 -3.59
CA VAL A 452 -5.62 -23.88 -2.64
C VAL A 452 -4.21 -24.38 -2.35
N MET A 453 -3.24 -23.48 -2.38
CA MET A 453 -1.88 -23.71 -1.92
C MET A 453 -1.59 -22.79 -0.74
N SER A 454 -1.50 -23.34 0.45
CA SER A 454 -1.13 -22.58 1.66
C SER A 454 0.36 -22.79 1.94
N GLN A 455 1.12 -21.71 2.08
CA GLN A 455 2.58 -21.78 2.20
C GLN A 455 3.14 -21.02 3.39
N GLN A 456 4.27 -21.51 3.89
CA GLN A 456 5.11 -20.85 4.88
C GLN A 456 6.59 -21.04 4.57
N LEU A 457 7.44 -20.18 5.13
CA LEU A 457 8.89 -20.27 4.99
C LEU A 457 9.54 -20.75 6.28
N VAL A 458 10.42 -21.73 6.19
CA VAL A 458 11.13 -22.33 7.31
C VAL A 458 12.64 -22.15 7.10
N PRO A 459 13.42 -21.76 8.14
CA PRO A 459 14.87 -21.61 8.02
C PRO A 459 15.56 -22.90 7.54
N LEU A 460 16.50 -22.77 6.60
CA LEU A 460 17.31 -23.90 6.13
C LEU A 460 18.26 -24.40 7.23
N SER A 461 18.59 -25.70 7.21
CA SER A 461 19.57 -26.32 8.13
C SER A 461 20.95 -25.67 8.08
N SER A 462 21.30 -25.11 6.91
CA SER A 462 22.54 -24.37 6.66
C SER A 462 22.62 -23.04 7.44
N GLY A 463 21.51 -22.54 7.97
CA GLY A 463 21.41 -21.22 8.59
C GLY A 463 21.36 -20.05 7.60
N LYS A 464 21.46 -20.30 6.29
CA LYS A 464 21.38 -19.27 5.25
C LYS A 464 20.22 -19.55 4.31
N GLY A 465 19.23 -18.66 4.29
CA GLY A 465 18.04 -18.78 3.45
C GLY A 465 16.89 -19.54 4.12
N ARG A 466 15.83 -19.78 3.35
CA ARG A 466 14.58 -20.40 3.82
C ARG A 466 14.07 -21.38 2.77
N ALA A 467 13.55 -22.52 3.22
CA ALA A 467 12.77 -23.45 2.40
C ALA A 467 11.28 -23.10 2.47
N VAL A 468 10.55 -23.39 1.39
CA VAL A 468 9.09 -23.34 1.40
C VAL A 468 8.53 -24.65 1.94
N ALA A 469 7.54 -24.56 2.82
CA ALA A 469 6.64 -25.66 3.15
C ALA A 469 5.25 -25.27 2.64
N ALA A 470 4.61 -26.21 1.96
CA ALA A 470 3.36 -25.98 1.23
C ALA A 470 2.35 -27.10 1.52
N GLU A 471 1.13 -26.69 1.83
CA GLU A 471 -0.08 -27.48 1.89
C GLU A 471 -0.86 -27.28 0.58
N ILE A 472 -1.36 -28.37 -0.01
CA ILE A 472 -2.00 -28.37 -1.33
C ILE A 472 -3.36 -29.06 -1.25
N LEU A 473 -4.41 -28.29 -1.52
CA LEU A 473 -5.78 -28.78 -1.72
C LEU A 473 -6.12 -28.73 -3.21
N VAL A 474 -6.63 -29.84 -3.74
CA VAL A 474 -7.18 -29.91 -5.11
C VAL A 474 -8.71 -30.06 -5.03
N ALA A 475 -9.46 -29.25 -5.76
CA ALA A 475 -10.92 -29.24 -5.67
C ALA A 475 -11.59 -30.44 -6.40
N THR A 476 -11.52 -31.62 -5.80
CA THR A 476 -12.20 -32.84 -6.26
C THR A 476 -13.72 -32.74 -6.10
N PRO A 477 -14.53 -33.59 -6.75
CA PRO A 477 -15.97 -33.62 -6.54
C PRO A 477 -16.38 -33.77 -5.06
N ALA A 478 -15.62 -34.54 -4.28
CA ALA A 478 -15.85 -34.70 -2.84
C ALA A 478 -15.60 -33.38 -2.08
N VAL A 479 -14.47 -32.71 -2.32
CA VAL A 479 -14.17 -31.40 -1.71
C VAL A 479 -15.23 -30.36 -2.09
N ARG A 480 -15.63 -30.31 -3.37
CA ARG A 480 -16.67 -29.39 -3.84
C ARG A 480 -18.03 -29.65 -3.16
N ASN A 481 -18.37 -30.92 -2.91
CA ASN A 481 -19.56 -31.25 -2.12
C ASN A 481 -19.43 -30.74 -0.68
N LEU A 482 -18.28 -30.93 -0.02
CA LEU A 482 -18.07 -30.42 1.33
C LEU A 482 -18.23 -28.89 1.42
N ILE A 483 -17.73 -28.16 0.42
CA ILE A 483 -17.91 -26.70 0.33
C ILE A 483 -19.40 -26.34 0.19
N ARG A 484 -20.14 -26.99 -0.72
CA ARG A 484 -21.59 -26.75 -0.92
C ARG A 484 -22.42 -26.98 0.34
N GLU A 485 -22.06 -28.00 1.10
CA GLU A 485 -22.75 -28.42 2.33
C GLU A 485 -22.28 -27.64 3.58
N GLY A 486 -21.31 -26.73 3.45
CA GLY A 486 -20.75 -26.00 4.60
C GLY A 486 -19.96 -26.88 5.58
N LYS A 487 -19.39 -27.99 5.09
CA LYS A 487 -18.62 -28.97 5.89
C LYS A 487 -17.11 -28.77 5.72
N THR A 488 -16.65 -27.53 5.75
CA THR A 488 -15.24 -27.13 5.50
C THR A 488 -14.27 -27.77 6.50
N HIS A 489 -14.68 -27.98 7.75
CA HIS A 489 -13.91 -28.73 8.76
C HIS A 489 -13.53 -30.17 8.35
N GLN A 490 -14.23 -30.79 7.38
CA GLN A 490 -13.90 -32.13 6.88
C GLN A 490 -12.91 -32.13 5.70
N ILE A 491 -12.58 -30.96 5.16
CA ILE A 491 -11.63 -30.82 4.04
C ILE A 491 -10.25 -31.34 4.44
N TYR A 492 -9.81 -31.07 5.67
CA TYR A 492 -8.51 -31.56 6.17
C TYR A 492 -8.38 -33.09 6.06
N THR A 493 -9.38 -33.84 6.54
CA THR A 493 -9.40 -35.32 6.44
C THR A 493 -9.42 -35.79 4.97
N SER A 494 -10.10 -35.04 4.10
CA SER A 494 -10.10 -35.33 2.66
C SER A 494 -8.72 -35.11 2.04
N MET A 495 -7.95 -34.12 2.50
CA MET A 495 -6.59 -33.88 2.06
C MET A 495 -5.63 -34.99 2.51
N GLN A 496 -5.74 -35.46 3.75
CA GLN A 496 -4.92 -36.56 4.27
C GLN A 496 -5.04 -37.84 3.42
N SER A 497 -6.24 -38.13 2.90
CA SER A 497 -6.49 -39.30 2.04
C SER A 497 -6.39 -38.99 0.53
N GLY A 498 -6.10 -37.74 0.18
CA GLY A 498 -6.17 -37.19 -1.17
C GLY A 498 -4.88 -37.22 -1.97
N GLY A 499 -3.81 -37.87 -1.47
CA GLY A 499 -2.49 -37.87 -2.10
C GLY A 499 -2.47 -38.32 -3.57
N LYS A 500 -3.37 -39.23 -3.98
CA LYS A 500 -3.54 -39.65 -5.39
C LYS A 500 -3.97 -38.52 -6.34
N PHE A 501 -4.55 -37.45 -5.80
CA PHE A 501 -4.93 -36.24 -6.52
C PHE A 501 -3.87 -35.14 -6.40
N GLY A 502 -2.71 -35.45 -5.82
CA GLY A 502 -1.64 -34.49 -5.55
C GLY A 502 -1.88 -33.62 -4.31
N MET A 503 -2.89 -33.94 -3.49
CA MET A 503 -3.08 -33.23 -2.22
C MET A 503 -1.96 -33.55 -1.24
N GLN A 504 -1.64 -32.59 -0.40
CA GLN A 504 -0.61 -32.72 0.64
C GLN A 504 -0.98 -31.81 1.81
N VAL A 505 -0.94 -32.32 3.04
CA VAL A 505 -1.13 -31.50 4.25
C VAL A 505 0.19 -30.85 4.67
N MET A 506 0.13 -29.70 5.35
CA MET A 506 1.32 -28.93 5.74
C MET A 506 2.38 -29.80 6.47
N ASP A 507 1.94 -30.57 7.46
CA ASP A 507 2.81 -31.39 8.31
C ASP A 507 3.51 -32.51 7.53
N GLN A 508 2.90 -32.99 6.45
CA GLN A 508 3.50 -33.98 5.56
C GLN A 508 4.68 -33.37 4.80
N HIS A 509 4.51 -32.19 4.22
CA HIS A 509 5.60 -31.52 3.51
C HIS A 509 6.73 -31.08 4.47
N LEU A 510 6.37 -30.57 5.66
CA LEU A 510 7.35 -30.28 6.72
C LEU A 510 8.17 -31.52 7.08
N ALA A 511 7.54 -32.68 7.24
CA ALA A 511 8.25 -33.92 7.54
C ALA A 511 9.18 -34.36 6.39
N GLU A 512 8.77 -34.16 5.13
CA GLU A 512 9.59 -34.47 3.95
C GLU A 512 10.85 -33.59 3.87
N ILE A 513 10.72 -32.27 4.09
CA ILE A 513 11.88 -31.35 4.06
C ILE A 513 12.81 -31.54 5.28
N VAL A 514 12.30 -32.05 6.40
CA VAL A 514 13.14 -32.48 7.54
C VAL A 514 13.89 -33.77 7.22
N LYS A 515 13.19 -34.79 6.69
CA LYS A 515 13.81 -36.08 6.34
C LYS A 515 14.89 -35.97 5.26
N SER A 516 14.72 -35.03 4.33
CA SER A 516 15.73 -34.73 3.30
C SER A 516 16.90 -33.88 3.82
N GLY A 517 16.87 -33.46 5.09
CA GLY A 517 17.92 -32.67 5.73
C GLY A 517 17.90 -31.18 5.38
N GLN A 518 16.93 -30.72 4.57
CA GLN A 518 16.84 -29.32 4.16
C GLN A 518 16.56 -28.39 5.35
N VAL A 519 15.74 -28.85 6.30
CA VAL A 519 15.30 -28.08 7.48
C VAL A 519 15.55 -28.89 8.76
N ARG A 520 15.88 -28.21 9.86
CA ARG A 520 16.06 -28.83 11.18
C ARG A 520 14.71 -29.21 11.79
N TYR A 521 14.69 -30.30 12.54
CA TYR A 521 13.47 -30.77 13.21
C TYR A 521 12.84 -29.70 14.10
N GLU A 522 13.63 -28.97 14.87
CA GLU A 522 13.16 -27.95 15.81
C GLU A 522 12.46 -26.81 15.07
N ALA A 523 13.03 -26.35 13.96
CA ALA A 523 12.47 -25.29 13.14
C ALA A 523 11.15 -25.70 12.46
N ALA A 524 11.00 -26.97 12.07
CA ALA A 524 9.76 -27.49 11.51
C ALA A 524 8.70 -27.74 12.60
N LEU A 525 9.10 -28.15 13.80
CA LEU A 525 8.20 -28.36 14.94
C LEU A 525 7.48 -27.08 15.35
N GLU A 526 8.16 -25.93 15.33
CA GLU A 526 7.58 -24.61 15.59
C GLU A 526 6.53 -24.17 14.54
N ARG A 527 6.48 -24.85 13.40
CA ARG A 527 5.68 -24.48 12.23
C ARG A 527 4.59 -25.49 11.87
N CYS A 528 4.60 -26.67 12.50
CA CYS A 528 3.61 -27.70 12.24
C CYS A 528 2.24 -27.35 12.83
N HIS A 529 1.18 -27.83 12.20
CA HIS A 529 -0.19 -27.65 12.68
C HIS A 529 -0.54 -28.68 13.75
N LYS A 530 -0.05 -29.93 13.61
CA LYS A 530 -0.29 -31.04 14.55
C LYS A 530 1.00 -31.75 14.93
N VAL A 531 1.49 -31.43 16.13
CA VAL A 531 2.76 -31.96 16.67
C VAL A 531 2.81 -33.50 16.68
N GLU A 532 1.75 -34.16 17.13
CA GLU A 532 1.70 -35.64 17.20
C GLU A 532 1.82 -36.29 15.82
N GLU A 533 1.05 -35.77 14.85
CA GLU A 533 1.08 -36.26 13.47
C GLU A 533 2.43 -36.00 12.80
N PHE A 534 2.98 -34.80 12.99
CA PHE A 534 4.31 -34.43 12.52
C PHE A 534 5.40 -35.34 13.11
N ASN A 535 5.40 -35.59 14.42
CA ASN A 535 6.38 -36.49 15.06
C ASN A 535 6.32 -37.91 14.52
N ARG A 536 5.11 -38.44 14.34
CA ARG A 536 4.89 -39.74 13.69
C ARG A 536 5.44 -39.76 12.28
N LEU A 537 5.16 -38.70 11.50
CA LEU A 537 5.63 -38.59 10.12
C LEU A 537 7.15 -38.53 10.04
N VAL A 538 7.84 -37.82 10.95
CA VAL A 538 9.31 -37.73 10.99
C VAL A 538 9.97 -39.02 11.52
N GLY A 539 9.21 -39.92 12.17
CA GLY A 539 9.74 -41.16 12.76
C GLY A 539 10.25 -40.99 14.19
N LYS A 540 9.72 -40.00 14.93
CA LYS A 540 9.98 -39.74 16.35
C LYS A 540 8.76 -40.09 17.24
N GLY A 541 7.85 -40.92 16.73
CA GLY A 541 6.62 -41.34 17.41
C GLY A 541 6.74 -42.65 18.17
#